data_AF-A0A238XB66-F1
#
_entry.id   AF-A0A238XB66-F1
#
_cell.length_a   1.000
_cell.length_b   1.000
_cell.length_c   1.000
_cell.angle_alpha   90.00
_cell.angle_beta   90.00
_cell.angle_gamma   90.00
#
_symmetry.space_group_name_H-M   'P 1'
#
loop_
_entity.id
_entity.type
_entity.pdbx_description
1 polymer ?
#
loop_
_entity_poly.entity_id
_entity_poly.type
_entity_poly.pdbx_seq_one_letter_code
_entity_poly.pdbx_strand_id
1 'polypeptide(L)' 'MTTTPPLADIPIRSADDLTRRWTALLNPPVFGARSLWLSWVGTDGCMLPVVVPVDDLPLVPTPPW' A
#
# COMPACT_ATOMS: atom_id res chain seq x y z
N MET A 1 4.72 16.71 -5.45
CA MET A 1 3.55 17.09 -4.64
C MET A 1 2.51 16.00 -4.86
N THR A 2 2.40 15.05 -3.95
CA THR A 2 1.50 13.90 -4.10
C THR A 2 0.18 14.28 -3.46
N THR A 3 -0.84 14.55 -4.26
CA THR A 3 -2.19 14.80 -3.77
C THR A 3 -2.66 13.54 -3.07
N THR A 4 -2.71 13.55 -1.74
CA THR A 4 -3.32 12.47 -0.96
C THR A 4 -4.75 12.30 -1.46
N PRO A 5 -5.12 11.14 -2.02
CA PRO A 5 -6.46 10.98 -2.53
C PRO A 5 -7.48 11.02 -1.37
N PRO A 6 -8.71 11.48 -1.61
CA PRO A 6 -9.81 11.51 -0.62
C PRO A 6 -10.20 10.12 -0.09
N LEU A 7 -9.55 9.08 -0.61
CA LEU A 7 -9.69 7.73 -0.14
C LEU A 7 -9.38 7.62 1.36
N ALA A 8 -8.45 8.41 1.93
CA ALA A 8 -8.06 8.33 3.35
C ALA A 8 -9.25 8.36 4.34
N ASP A 9 -10.36 9.01 4.00
CA ASP A 9 -11.53 9.15 4.86
C ASP A 9 -12.53 7.97 4.79
N ILE A 10 -12.27 6.98 3.92
CA ILE A 10 -13.13 5.80 3.75
C ILE A 10 -12.55 4.63 4.55
N PRO A 11 -13.28 4.09 5.56
CA PRO A 11 -12.85 2.94 6.33
C PRO A 11 -12.75 1.67 5.49
N ILE A 12 -11.76 0.85 5.77
CA ILE A 12 -11.58 -0.48 5.20
C ILE A 12 -12.21 -1.48 6.16
N ARG A 13 -13.28 -2.18 5.72
CA ARG A 13 -14.02 -3.13 6.57
C ARG A 13 -13.95 -4.57 6.04
N SER A 14 -13.44 -4.76 4.83
CA SER A 14 -13.35 -6.05 4.16
C SER A 14 -12.09 -6.17 3.30
N ALA A 15 -11.79 -7.40 2.88
CA ALA A 15 -10.74 -7.66 1.90
C ALA A 15 -11.01 -6.94 0.56
N ASP A 16 -12.28 -6.87 0.13
CA ASP A 16 -12.66 -6.19 -1.10
C ASP A 16 -12.41 -4.68 -1.04
N ASP A 17 -12.69 -4.04 0.11
CA ASP A 17 -12.36 -2.63 0.32
C ASP A 17 -10.86 -2.38 0.20
N LEU A 18 -10.05 -3.28 0.79
CA LEU A 18 -8.59 -3.22 0.74
C LEU A 18 -8.09 -3.39 -0.70
N THR A 19 -8.62 -4.36 -1.45
CA THR A 19 -8.26 -4.58 -2.85
C THR A 19 -8.57 -3.36 -3.71
N ARG A 20 -9.79 -2.79 -3.59
CA ARG A 20 -10.17 -1.58 -4.34
C ARG A 20 -9.25 -0.41 -4.03
N ARG A 21 -8.85 -0.26 -2.76
CA ARG A 21 -7.92 0.78 -2.34
C ARG A 21 -6.56 0.63 -3.02
N TRP A 22 -6.00 -0.57 -3.02
CA TRP A 22 -4.72 -0.83 -3.68
C TRP A 22 -4.79 -0.67 -5.19
N THR A 23 -5.89 -1.11 -5.82
CA THR A 23 -6.10 -0.89 -7.27
C THR A 23 -6.10 0.60 -7.61
N ALA A 24 -6.73 1.45 -6.79
CA ALA A 24 -6.74 2.90 -7.01
C ALA A 24 -5.36 3.54 -6.80
N LEU A 25 -4.62 3.13 -5.76
CA LEU A 25 -3.28 3.67 -5.45
C LEU A 25 -2.23 3.28 -6.49
N LEU A 26 -2.33 2.07 -7.03
CA LEU A 26 -1.38 1.51 -7.99
C LEU A 26 -1.79 1.79 -9.44
N ASN A 27 -2.69 2.74 -9.70
CA ASN A 27 -3.11 3.10 -11.06
C ASN A 27 -2.52 4.47 -11.47
N PRO A 28 -1.77 4.56 -12.59
CA PRO A 28 -1.36 3.45 -13.45
C PRO A 28 -0.33 2.53 -12.77
N PRO A 29 -0.27 1.23 -13.14
CA PRO A 29 0.64 0.27 -12.53
C PRO A 29 2.08 0.54 -12.97
N VAL A 30 2.78 1.37 -12.21
CA VAL A 30 4.20 1.65 -12.42
C VAL A 30 5.01 0.80 -11.45
N PHE A 31 5.33 -0.43 -11.85
CA PHE A 31 6.21 -1.34 -11.10
C PHE A 31 7.59 -1.36 -11.75
N GLY A 32 8.39 -0.32 -11.50
CA GLY A 32 9.74 -0.19 -12.07
C GLY A 32 10.79 -1.11 -11.41
N ALA A 33 10.47 -1.66 -10.23
CA ALA A 33 11.33 -2.53 -9.44
C ALA A 33 10.49 -3.54 -8.64
N ARG A 34 11.15 -4.51 -8.01
CA ARG A 34 10.51 -5.46 -7.10
C ARG A 34 10.35 -4.79 -5.73
N SER A 35 9.14 -4.30 -5.47
CA SER A 35 8.83 -3.48 -4.31
C SER A 35 7.71 -4.06 -3.45
N LEU A 36 7.81 -3.88 -2.13
CA LEU A 36 6.70 -4.07 -1.20
C LEU A 36 6.15 -2.71 -0.79
N TRP A 37 4.85 -2.52 -0.98
CA TRP A 37 4.18 -1.27 -0.64
C TRP A 37 3.45 -1.45 0.69
N LEU A 38 3.77 -0.60 1.66
CA LEU A 38 3.23 -0.65 3.01
C LEU A 38 2.28 0.53 3.24
N SER A 39 1.18 0.24 3.91
CA SER A 39 0.20 1.22 4.37
C SER A 39 -0.30 0.81 5.75
N TRP A 40 -0.78 1.77 6.54
CA TRP A 40 -1.29 1.53 7.87
C TRP A 40 -2.78 1.86 7.92
N VAL A 41 -3.51 1.10 8.72
CA VAL A 41 -4.92 1.36 9.02
C VAL A 41 -5.01 1.79 10.48
N GLY A 42 -5.59 2.97 10.71
CA GLY A 42 -5.83 3.52 12.03
C GLY A 42 -6.89 2.74 12.80
N THR A 43 -7.05 3.08 14.08
CA THR A 43 -8.06 2.45 14.96
C THR A 43 -9.50 2.74 14.53
N ASP A 44 -9.71 3.78 13.71
CA ASP A 44 -10.99 4.13 13.07
C ASP A 44 -11.32 3.24 11.86
N GLY A 45 -10.35 2.45 11.39
CA GLY A 45 -10.44 1.64 10.17
C GLY A 45 -10.04 2.41 8.91
N CYS A 46 -9.63 3.67 9.02
CA CYS A 46 -9.20 4.48 7.88
C CYS A 46 -7.72 4.24 7.57
N MET A 47 -7.36 4.25 6.29
CA MET A 47 -5.96 4.17 5.90
C MET A 47 -5.27 5.51 6.17
N LEU A 48 -4.15 5.48 6.88
CA LEU A 48 -3.32 6.67 7.07
C LEU A 48 -2.85 7.20 5.70
N PRO A 49 -2.68 8.53 5.55
CA PRO A 49 -2.30 9.16 4.29
C PRO A 49 -0.81 9.00 3.97
N VAL A 50 -0.27 7.81 4.21
CA VAL A 50 1.13 7.44 3.98
C VAL A 50 1.19 6.05 3.36
N VAL A 51 1.89 5.96 2.24
CA VAL A 51 2.22 4.71 1.57
C VAL A 51 3.71 4.70 1.36
N VAL A 52 4.38 3.67 1.89
CA VAL A 52 5.84 3.56 1.86
C VAL A 52 6.24 2.43 0.91
N PRO A 53 6.96 2.73 -0.18
CA PRO A 53 7.60 1.69 -0.98
C PRO A 53 8.87 1.19 -0.28
N VAL A 54 9.04 -0.12 -0.24
CA VAL A 54 10.30 -0.80 0.08
C VAL A 54 10.76 -1.45 -1.21
N ASP A 55 11.67 -0.77 -1.90
CA ASP A 55 12.24 -1.22 -3.17
C ASP A 55 13.38 -2.22 -2.93
N ASP A 56 13.93 -2.75 -4.04
CA ASP A 56 15.09 -3.65 -4.05
C ASP A 56 14.95 -4.90 -3.17
N LEU A 57 13.72 -5.43 -3.07
CA LEU A 57 13.49 -6.62 -2.27
C LEU A 57 14.19 -7.86 -2.85
N PRO A 58 14.88 -8.65 -2.02
CA PRO A 58 15.60 -9.84 -2.46
C PRO A 58 14.65 -10.95 -2.88
N LEU A 59 14.94 -11.63 -3.99
CA LEU A 59 14.06 -12.65 -4.59
C LEU A 59 13.62 -13.73 -3.58
N VAL A 60 14.52 -14.12 -2.69
CA VAL A 60 14.27 -15.09 -1.62
C VAL A 60 14.75 -14.51 -0.29
N PRO A 61 14.15 -14.92 0.84
CA PRO A 61 14.64 -14.54 2.16
C PRO A 61 16.10 -14.97 2.35
N THR A 62 16.89 -14.15 3.05
CA THR A 62 18.21 -14.57 3.50
C THR A 62 18.02 -15.75 4.46
N PRO A 63 18.71 -16.89 4.25
CA PRO A 63 18.65 -18.00 5.18
C PRO A 63 19.14 -17.55 6.58
N PRO A 64 18.65 -18.18 7.65
CA PRO A 64 18.91 -17.73 9.01
C PRO A 64 20.34 -17.99 9.53
N TRP A 65 21.26 -18.50 8.70
CA TRP A 65 22.63 -18.83 9.07
C TRP A 65 23.61 -18.65 7.89
#